data_AF-A0A9N7LS81-F1
#
_entry.id   AF-A0A9N7LS81-F1
#
_cell.length_a   1.000
_cell.length_b   1.000
_cell.length_c   1.000
_cell.angle_alpha   90.00
_cell.angle_beta   90.00
_cell.angle_gamma   90.00
#
_symmetry.space_group_name_H-M   'P 1'
#
loop_
_entity.id
_entity.type
_entity.pdbx_description
1 polymer ?
#
loop_
_entity_poly.entity_id
_entity_poly.type
_entity_poly.pdbx_seq_one_letter_code
_entity_poly.pdbx_strand_id
1 'polypeptide(L)'
;MRKSAADVPSEQKYLADHPRARVAINQLPHTRPQDYARVFLPGADRIISAGLESIGLRGTNVAKTFASIERQLQIILDRQIVRKLRQHG
;
A
#
# COMPACT_ATOMS: atom_id res chain seq x y z
N MET A 1 -1.68 -1.61 -18.17
CA MET A 1 -0.95 -0.33 -18.41
C MET A 1 0.08 -0.54 -19.51
N ARG A 2 0.38 0.49 -20.33
CA ARG A 2 1.37 0.43 -21.42
C ARG A 2 2.49 1.42 -21.14
N LYS A 3 3.75 0.95 -21.12
CA LYS A 3 4.92 1.83 -20.96
C LYS A 3 5.01 2.84 -22.11
N SER A 4 4.63 2.43 -23.32
CA SER A 4 4.66 3.24 -24.54
C SER A 4 3.52 4.27 -24.65
N ALA A 5 2.62 4.37 -23.67
CA ALA A 5 1.51 5.33 -23.73
C ALA A 5 2.01 6.79 -23.69
N ALA A 6 3.12 7.04 -22.99
CA ALA A 6 3.75 8.36 -22.89
C ALA A 6 4.29 8.89 -24.23
N ASP A 7 4.46 8.01 -25.23
CA ASP A 7 4.97 8.36 -26.56
C ASP A 7 3.86 8.77 -27.54
N VAL A 8 2.57 8.61 -27.16
CA VAL A 8 1.44 8.96 -28.01
C VAL A 8 1.29 10.48 -28.09
N PRO A 9 1.12 11.10 -29.28
CA PRO A 9 1.09 12.56 -29.42
C PRO A 9 0.05 13.28 -28.55
N SER A 10 -1.14 12.69 -28.38
CA SER A 10 -2.17 13.24 -27.51
C SER A 10 -1.78 13.22 -26.02
N GLU A 11 -1.06 12.18 -25.59
CA GLU A 11 -0.55 12.06 -24.23
C GLU A 11 0.58 13.06 -23.98
N GLN A 12 1.50 13.20 -24.93
CA GLN A 12 2.56 14.22 -24.86
C GLN A 12 1.99 15.63 -24.74
N LYS A 13 0.97 15.96 -25.53
CA LYS A 13 0.25 17.23 -25.43
C LYS A 13 -0.40 17.40 -24.05
N TYR A 14 -1.12 16.37 -23.59
CA TYR A 14 -1.76 16.41 -22.27
C TYR A 14 -0.75 16.65 -21.14
N LEU A 15 0.37 15.92 -21.14
CA LEU A 15 1.41 16.04 -20.11
C LEU A 15 2.19 17.36 -20.17
N ALA A 16 2.27 17.99 -21.34
CA ALA A 16 2.80 19.35 -21.48
C ALA A 16 1.87 20.39 -20.84
N ASP A 17 0.56 20.26 -21.06
CA ASP A 17 -0.46 21.17 -20.52
C ASP A 17 -0.75 20.90 -19.03
N HIS A 18 -0.40 19.71 -18.50
CA HIS A 18 -0.68 19.26 -17.13
C HIS A 18 0.59 18.80 -16.39
N PRO A 19 1.44 19.71 -15.89
CA PRO A 19 2.71 19.34 -15.25
C PRO A 19 2.56 18.47 -14.00
N ARG A 20 1.44 18.58 -13.26
CA ARG A 20 1.15 17.70 -12.11
C ARG A 20 0.87 16.26 -12.54
N ALA A 21 0.25 16.04 -13.71
CA ALA A 21 0.05 14.70 -14.25
C ALA A 21 1.40 14.08 -14.66
N ARG A 22 2.30 14.88 -15.25
CA ARG A 22 3.65 14.43 -15.61
C ARG A 22 4.46 13.97 -14.40
N VAL A 23 4.34 14.62 -13.25
CA VAL A 23 4.98 14.14 -12.01
C VAL A 23 4.53 12.72 -11.65
N ALA A 24 3.21 12.43 -11.71
CA ALA A 24 2.69 11.10 -11.40
C ALA A 24 3.20 10.03 -12.38
N ILE A 25 3.24 10.33 -13.69
CA ILE A 25 3.77 9.42 -14.71
C ILE A 25 5.27 9.16 -14.51
N ASN A 26 6.05 10.21 -14.24
CA ASN A 26 7.48 10.10 -14.00
C ASN A 26 7.80 9.29 -12.72
N GLN A 27 6.90 9.28 -11.74
CA GLN A 27 7.07 8.49 -10.50
C GLN A 27 6.87 6.98 -10.73
N LEU A 28 6.09 6.58 -11.74
CA LEU A 28 5.72 5.17 -11.97
C LEU A 28 6.91 4.19 -12.03
N PRO A 29 8.01 4.45 -12.77
CA PRO A 29 9.18 3.57 -12.79
C PRO A 29 9.94 3.48 -11.46
N HIS A 30 9.67 4.36 -10.50
CA HIS A 30 10.28 4.40 -9.17
C HIS A 30 9.38 3.83 -8.07
N THR A 31 8.28 3.18 -8.45
CA THR A 31 7.36 2.55 -7.50
C THR A 31 7.88 1.20 -7.01
N ARG A 32 7.42 0.79 -5.82
CA ARG A 32 7.65 -0.53 -5.23
C ARG A 32 6.32 -1.28 -5.12
N PRO A 33 6.29 -2.62 -5.27
CA PRO A 33 5.14 -3.42 -4.86
C PRO A 33 4.76 -3.16 -3.41
N GLN A 34 3.45 -3.24 -3.12
CA GLN A 34 2.94 -3.01 -1.77
C GLN A 34 3.34 -4.14 -0.81
N ASP A 35 3.49 -3.82 0.47
CA ASP A 35 3.82 -4.80 1.50
C ASP A 35 2.68 -5.81 1.70
N TYR A 36 3.03 -7.09 1.90
CA TYR A 36 2.05 -8.18 2.03
C TYR A 36 1.10 -7.99 3.20
N ALA A 37 1.59 -7.41 4.29
CA ALA A 37 0.77 -7.05 5.44
C ALA A 37 -0.39 -6.11 5.04
N ARG A 38 -0.20 -5.24 4.04
CA ARG A 38 -1.25 -4.32 3.58
C ARG A 38 -2.22 -4.96 2.60
N VAL A 39 -1.73 -5.78 1.66
CA VAL A 39 -2.54 -6.23 0.50
C VAL A 39 -2.99 -7.68 0.55
N PHE A 40 -2.39 -8.53 1.39
CA PHE A 40 -2.72 -9.97 1.45
C PHE A 40 -3.30 -10.40 2.80
N LEU A 41 -3.11 -9.63 3.87
CA LEU A 41 -3.78 -9.91 5.14
C LEU A 41 -5.19 -9.31 5.17
N PRO A 42 -6.25 -10.12 5.36
CA PRO A 42 -7.62 -9.62 5.35
C PRO A 42 -7.87 -8.54 6.41
N GLY A 43 -8.32 -7.36 5.97
CA GLY A 43 -8.64 -6.22 6.84
C GLY A 43 -7.45 -5.50 7.46
N ALA A 44 -6.22 -5.88 7.12
CA ALA A 44 -5.02 -5.33 7.72
C ALA A 44 -4.75 -3.88 7.33
N ASP A 45 -5.12 -3.46 6.11
CA ASP A 45 -5.07 -2.07 5.66
C ASP A 45 -5.85 -1.14 6.59
N ARG A 46 -7.05 -1.56 7.02
CA ARG A 46 -7.89 -0.81 7.95
C ARG A 46 -7.28 -0.76 9.35
N ILE A 47 -6.72 -1.88 9.84
CA ILE A 47 -6.05 -1.94 11.15
C ILE A 47 -4.83 -1.01 11.19
N ILE A 48 -3.99 -1.06 10.15
CA ILE A 48 -2.81 -0.18 10.03
C ILE A 48 -3.25 1.29 9.96
N SER A 49 -4.25 1.61 9.13
CA SER A 49 -4.74 2.99 8.97
C SER A 49 -5.32 3.54 10.27
N ALA A 50 -6.12 2.77 11.01
CA ALA A 50 -6.67 3.20 12.29
C ALA A 50 -5.58 3.43 13.35
N GLY A 51 -4.52 2.64 13.34
CA GLY A 51 -3.35 2.85 14.19
C GLY A 51 -2.58 4.12 13.85
N LEU A 52 -2.33 4.38 12.56
CA LEU A 52 -1.69 5.61 12.09
C LEU A 52 -2.54 6.85 12.39
N GLU A 53 -3.87 6.76 12.22
CA GLU A 53 -4.81 7.81 12.58
C GLU A 53 -4.77 8.10 14.09
N SER A 54 -4.68 7.06 14.93
CA SER A 54 -4.53 7.22 16.38
C SER A 54 -3.25 7.99 16.75
N ILE A 55 -2.15 7.72 16.05
CA ILE A 55 -0.89 8.46 16.22
C ILE A 55 -1.07 9.92 15.80
N GLY A 56 -1.60 10.15 14.60
CA GLY A 56 -1.73 11.50 14.03
C GLY A 56 -2.72 12.40 14.77
N LEU A 57 -3.88 11.87 15.16
CA LEU A 57 -4.95 12.67 15.77
C LEU A 57 -4.87 12.74 17.30
N ARG A 58 -4.38 11.67 17.97
CA ARG A 58 -4.39 11.56 19.43
C ARG A 58 -3.01 11.49 20.06
N GLY A 59 -1.94 11.49 19.27
CA GLY A 59 -0.57 11.43 19.78
C GLY A 59 -0.24 10.13 20.51
N THR A 60 -0.90 9.01 20.18
CA THR A 60 -0.61 7.73 20.83
C THR A 60 0.85 7.32 20.61
N ASN A 61 1.49 6.70 21.61
CA ASN A 61 2.89 6.29 21.50
C ASN A 61 3.12 5.34 20.32
N VAL A 62 4.01 5.73 19.40
CA VAL A 62 4.28 5.00 18.15
C VAL A 62 4.63 3.54 18.39
N ALA A 63 5.62 3.27 19.26
CA ALA A 63 6.10 1.91 19.51
C ALA A 63 4.99 1.01 20.08
N LYS A 64 4.21 1.51 21.05
CA LYS A 64 3.09 0.78 21.65
C LYS A 64 1.99 0.52 20.62
N THR A 65 1.66 1.50 19.78
CA THR A 65 0.66 1.36 18.73
C THR A 65 1.09 0.32 17.70
N PHE A 66 2.32 0.39 17.21
CA PHE A 66 2.83 -0.58 16.23
C PHE A 66 2.92 -1.99 16.79
N ALA A 67 3.38 -2.17 18.04
CA ALA A 67 3.38 -3.48 18.69
C ALA A 67 1.95 -4.07 18.84
N SER A 68 0.94 -3.23 19.03
CA SER A 68 -0.46 -3.66 19.08
C SER A 68 -0.99 -4.08 17.70
N ILE A 69 -0.66 -3.31 16.65
CA ILE A 69 -1.00 -3.64 15.26
C ILE A 69 -0.36 -4.99 14.89
N GLU A 70 0.94 -5.16 15.13
CA GLU A 70 1.69 -6.36 14.79
C GLU A 70 1.06 -7.61 15.41
N ARG A 71 0.73 -7.59 16.70
CA ARG A 71 0.05 -8.70 17.38
C ARG A 71 -1.29 -9.07 16.72
N GLN A 72 -2.09 -8.08 16.33
CA GLN A 72 -3.36 -8.33 15.65
C GLN A 72 -3.15 -8.95 14.26
N LEU A 73 -2.20 -8.40 13.49
CA LEU A 73 -1.89 -8.90 12.16
C LEU A 73 -1.32 -10.32 12.18
N GLN A 74 -0.50 -10.66 13.19
CA GLN A 74 0.05 -12.00 13.36
C GLN A 74 -1.07 -13.04 13.57
N ILE A 75 -2.06 -12.74 14.42
CA ILE A 75 -3.22 -13.61 14.64
C ILE A 75 -3.99 -13.84 13.34
N ILE A 76 -4.16 -12.81 12.51
CA ILE A 76 -4.86 -12.91 11.22
C ILE A 76 -4.05 -13.75 10.23
N LEU A 77 -2.74 -13.49 10.10
CA LEU A 77 -1.83 -14.22 9.24
C LEU A 77 -1.89 -15.72 9.51
N ASP A 78 -1.75 -16.11 10.78
CA ASP A 78 -1.71 -17.52 11.19
C ASP A 78 -3.04 -18.23 10.92
N ARG A 79 -4.15 -17.57 11.26
CA ARG A 79 -5.49 -18.17 11.14
C ARG A 79 -5.97 -18.26 9.71
N GLN A 80 -5.69 -17.25 8.89
CA GLN A 80 -6.41 -17.06 7.62
C GLN A 80 -5.54 -17.26 6.37
N ILE A 81 -4.22 -17.11 6.48
CA ILE A 81 -3.31 -17.21 5.33
C ILE A 81 -2.42 -18.45 5.45
N VAL A 82 -1.63 -18.57 6.53
CA VAL A 82 -0.66 -19.67 6.69
C VAL A 82 -1.34 -21.04 6.59
N ARG A 83 -2.52 -21.19 7.22
CA ARG A 83 -3.29 -22.44 7.13
C ARG A 83 -3.64 -22.83 5.70
N LYS A 84 -4.01 -21.86 4.85
CA LYS A 84 -4.39 -22.11 3.45
C LYS A 84 -3.18 -22.42 2.59
N LEU A 85 -2.07 -21.70 2.79
CA LEU A 85 -0.84 -21.95 2.03
C LEU A 85 -0.27 -23.35 2.29
N ARG A 86 -0.34 -23.84 3.54
CA ARG A 86 0.08 -25.21 3.88
C ARG A 86 -0.81 -26.32 3.30
N GLN A 87 -2.05 -26.01 2.90
CA GLN A 87 -2.96 -26.99 2.31
C GLN A 87 -2.78 -27.13 0.79
N HIS A 88 -1.96 -26.26 0.19
CA HIS A 88 -1.77 -26.17 -1.26
C HIS A 88 -0.30 -26.20 -1.69
N GLY A 89 0.63 -26.50 -0.78
CA GLY A 89 2.05 -26.73 -1.05
C GLY A 89 2.41 -28.18 -0.78
#